data_AF-A0A6V7QEK1-F1
#
_entry.id   AF-A0A6V7QEK1-F1
#
_cell.length_a   1.000
_cell.length_b   1.000
_cell.length_c   1.000
_cell.angle_alpha   90.00
_cell.angle_beta   90.00
_cell.angle_gamma   90.00
#
_symmetry.space_group_name_H-M   'P 1'
#
loop_
_entity.id
_entity.type
_entity.pdbx_description
1 polymer ?
#
loop_
_entity_poly.entity_id
_entity_poly.type
_entity_poly.pdbx_seq_one_letter_code
_entity_poly.pdbx_strand_id
1 'polypeptide(L)'
;MEKILERYERYSYAEKALVSADPESQGNWCHEYSKLKARVEAIQKSQRHLMGEQLESLNLKELQQLEQQLESSLKHIRSRKSQILLDSISELKRKEKSLQEHNKALEKELMEKQKALTQQQHWEQQTQPPTNSSSPLSFLLPTDSLPTLNIGTYQATGTGAEEVEGIAQPQARMGLPPWMVRHLNG
;
A
#
# COMPACT_ATOMS: atom_id res chain seq x y z
N MET A 1 -39.92 -57.34 8.69
CA MET A 1 -38.91 -56.32 8.33
C MET A 1 -38.86 -56.09 6.82
N GLU A 2 -38.84 -57.15 6.01
CA GLU A 2 -38.88 -57.10 4.54
C GLU A 2 -40.01 -56.23 3.96
N LYS A 3 -41.25 -56.39 4.46
CA LYS A 3 -42.40 -55.56 4.03
C LYS A 3 -42.28 -54.06 4.35
N ILE A 4 -41.36 -53.67 5.24
CA ILE A 4 -41.08 -52.28 5.57
C ILE A 4 -40.00 -51.76 4.62
N LEU A 5 -38.94 -52.55 4.40
CA LEU A 5 -37.88 -52.26 3.43
C LEU A 5 -38.43 -52.14 2.01
N GLU A 6 -39.30 -53.06 1.59
CA GLU A 6 -39.93 -53.03 0.27
C GLU A 6 -40.82 -51.79 0.09
N ARG A 7 -41.51 -51.36 1.15
CA ARG A 7 -42.29 -50.11 1.12
C ARG A 7 -41.34 -48.92 0.97
N TYR A 8 -40.28 -48.88 1.74
CA TYR A 8 -39.29 -47.81 1.71
C TYR A 8 -38.58 -47.73 0.36
N GLU A 9 -38.27 -48.88 -0.24
CA GLU A 9 -37.69 -48.99 -1.57
C GLU A 9 -38.67 -48.47 -2.64
N ARG A 10 -39.95 -48.88 -2.60
CA ARG A 10 -40.98 -48.35 -3.51
C ARG A 10 -41.17 -46.84 -3.37
N TYR A 11 -41.17 -46.31 -2.15
CA TYR A 11 -41.27 -44.86 -1.91
C TYR A 11 -40.01 -44.11 -2.36
N SER A 12 -38.81 -44.65 -2.10
CA SER A 12 -37.55 -44.05 -2.54
C SER A 12 -37.41 -44.05 -4.07
N TYR A 13 -37.82 -45.13 -4.74
CA TYR A 13 -37.86 -45.17 -6.20
C TYR A 13 -38.92 -44.23 -6.76
N ALA A 14 -40.10 -44.13 -6.15
CA ALA A 14 -41.13 -43.19 -6.58
C ALA A 14 -40.71 -41.72 -6.38
N GLU A 15 -40.02 -41.40 -5.28
CA GLU A 15 -39.46 -40.08 -5.00
C GLU A 15 -38.34 -39.72 -5.99
N LYS A 16 -37.41 -40.65 -6.25
CA LYS A 16 -36.39 -40.48 -7.29
C LYS A 16 -37.00 -40.39 -8.69
N ALA A 17 -38.07 -41.11 -8.97
CA ALA A 17 -38.81 -41.01 -10.22
C ALA A 17 -39.48 -39.64 -10.38
N LEU A 18 -39.96 -39.01 -9.30
CA LEU A 18 -40.49 -37.64 -9.34
C LEU A 18 -39.39 -36.59 -9.49
N VAL A 19 -38.24 -36.77 -8.83
CA VAL A 19 -37.06 -35.89 -8.99
C VAL A 19 -36.43 -36.01 -10.38
N SER A 20 -36.44 -37.22 -10.98
CA SER A 20 -36.00 -37.45 -12.36
C SER A 20 -37.08 -37.16 -13.41
N ALA A 21 -38.35 -37.05 -13.02
CA ALA A 21 -39.45 -36.59 -13.85
C ALA A 21 -39.46 -35.07 -14.05
N ASP A 22 -38.51 -34.34 -13.46
CA ASP A 22 -38.09 -33.04 -13.96
C ASP A 22 -36.77 -33.17 -14.76
N PRO A 23 -36.79 -33.86 -15.93
CA PRO A 23 -35.64 -33.94 -16.82
C PRO A 23 -35.31 -32.56 -17.40
N GLU A 24 -36.24 -31.61 -17.32
CA GLU A 24 -35.99 -30.21 -17.66
C GLU A 24 -34.99 -29.60 -16.68
N SER A 25 -35.13 -29.80 -15.37
CA SER A 25 -34.16 -29.25 -14.38
C SER A 25 -32.75 -29.81 -14.56
N GLN A 26 -32.58 -31.13 -14.68
CA GLN A 26 -31.27 -31.76 -14.85
C GLN A 26 -30.67 -31.47 -16.23
N GLY A 27 -31.49 -31.51 -17.29
CA GLY A 27 -31.10 -31.10 -18.63
C GLY A 27 -30.70 -29.63 -18.71
N ASN A 28 -31.41 -28.77 -17.97
CA ASN A 28 -31.11 -27.34 -17.84
C ASN A 28 -29.79 -27.10 -17.10
N TRP A 29 -29.50 -27.84 -16.01
CA TRP A 29 -28.20 -27.77 -15.34
C TRP A 29 -27.04 -28.21 -16.23
N CYS A 30 -27.19 -29.34 -16.94
CA CYS A 30 -26.17 -29.81 -17.89
C CYS A 30 -25.95 -28.83 -19.05
N HIS A 31 -27.03 -28.22 -19.56
CA HIS A 31 -26.98 -27.22 -20.61
C HIS A 31 -26.31 -25.93 -20.14
N GLU A 32 -26.72 -25.39 -19.00
CA GLU A 32 -26.14 -24.18 -18.40
C GLU A 32 -24.67 -24.39 -18.01
N TYR A 33 -24.31 -25.57 -17.50
CA TYR A 33 -22.91 -25.93 -17.27
C TYR A 33 -22.11 -25.94 -18.57
N SER A 34 -22.63 -26.56 -19.63
CA SER A 34 -21.95 -26.62 -20.94
C SER A 34 -21.74 -25.22 -21.52
N LYS A 35 -22.74 -24.35 -21.39
CA LYS A 35 -22.69 -22.95 -21.80
C LYS A 35 -21.68 -22.14 -20.99
N LEU A 36 -21.64 -22.34 -19.66
CA LEU A 36 -20.63 -21.71 -18.79
C LEU A 36 -19.23 -22.18 -19.15
N LYS A 37 -19.04 -23.49 -19.35
CA LYS A 37 -17.76 -24.07 -19.76
C LYS A 37 -17.27 -23.49 -21.08
N ALA A 38 -18.14 -23.40 -22.09
CA ALA A 38 -17.81 -22.77 -23.36
C ALA A 38 -17.39 -21.30 -23.22
N ARG A 39 -18.05 -20.54 -22.32
CA ARG A 39 -17.65 -19.15 -22.02
C ARG A 39 -16.27 -19.07 -21.38
N VAL A 40 -15.97 -19.94 -20.41
CA VAL A 40 -14.67 -20.01 -19.76
C VAL A 40 -13.57 -20.32 -20.79
N GLU A 41 -13.79 -21.33 -21.63
CA GLU A 41 -12.85 -21.72 -22.68
C GLU A 41 -12.63 -20.59 -23.69
N ALA A 42 -13.68 -19.86 -24.08
CA ALA A 42 -13.58 -18.70 -24.96
C ALA A 42 -12.75 -17.57 -24.33
N ILE A 43 -12.96 -17.27 -23.05
CA ILE A 43 -12.18 -16.25 -22.32
C ILE A 43 -10.72 -16.68 -22.20
N GLN A 44 -10.44 -17.94 -21.84
CA GLN A 44 -9.08 -18.46 -21.75
C GLN A 44 -8.36 -18.47 -23.11
N LYS A 45 -9.08 -18.80 -24.19
CA LYS A 45 -8.56 -18.69 -25.56
C LYS A 45 -8.23 -17.22 -25.90
N SER A 46 -9.14 -16.29 -25.61
CA SER A 46 -8.90 -14.86 -25.83
C SER A 46 -7.71 -14.35 -25.01
N GLN A 47 -7.54 -14.80 -23.77
CA GLN A 47 -6.40 -14.43 -22.93
C GLN A 47 -5.09 -14.89 -23.56
N ARG A 48 -5.01 -16.15 -24.02
CA ARG A 48 -3.82 -16.67 -24.71
C ARG A 48 -3.49 -15.85 -25.96
N HIS A 49 -4.48 -15.51 -26.77
CA HIS A 49 -4.26 -14.63 -27.93
C HIS A 49 -3.72 -13.25 -27.51
N LEU A 50 -4.29 -12.63 -26.47
CA LEU A 50 -3.79 -11.35 -25.94
C LEU A 50 -2.36 -11.44 -25.39
N MET A 51 -1.94 -12.62 -24.93
CA MET A 51 -0.58 -12.92 -24.50
C MET A 51 0.36 -13.28 -25.66
N GLY A 52 -0.14 -13.30 -26.91
CA GLY A 52 0.64 -13.65 -28.10
C GLY A 52 0.79 -15.16 -28.34
N GLU A 53 -0.04 -15.99 -27.70
CA GLU A 53 -0.01 -17.45 -27.82
C GLU A 53 -1.13 -17.97 -28.74
N GLN A 54 -0.88 -19.08 -29.43
CA GLN A 54 -1.86 -19.82 -30.26
C GLN A 54 -2.48 -18.99 -31.40
N LEU A 55 -1.67 -18.12 -31.99
CA LEU A 55 -2.08 -17.19 -33.05
C LEU A 55 -2.26 -17.87 -34.41
N GLU A 56 -1.82 -19.11 -34.58
CA GLU A 56 -1.93 -19.86 -35.84
C GLU A 56 -3.38 -20.10 -36.26
N SER A 57 -4.31 -20.04 -35.29
CA SER A 57 -5.75 -20.18 -35.53
C SER A 57 -6.44 -18.89 -36.00
N LEU A 58 -5.74 -17.75 -35.98
CA LEU A 58 -6.27 -16.44 -36.37
C LEU A 58 -5.96 -16.14 -37.83
N ASN A 59 -6.91 -15.53 -38.52
CA ASN A 59 -6.67 -14.97 -39.84
C ASN A 59 -6.03 -13.56 -39.75
N LEU A 60 -5.55 -13.04 -40.88
CA LEU A 60 -4.86 -11.75 -40.96
C LEU A 60 -5.70 -10.59 -40.37
N LYS A 61 -7.01 -10.58 -40.63
CA LYS A 61 -7.91 -9.51 -40.14
C LYS A 61 -8.08 -9.57 -38.63
N GLU A 62 -8.24 -10.77 -38.07
CA GLU A 62 -8.32 -10.98 -36.63
C GLU A 62 -7.01 -10.61 -35.93
N LEU A 63 -5.87 -10.90 -36.54
CA LEU A 63 -4.56 -10.53 -36.02
C LEU A 63 -4.37 -9.00 -36.00
N GLN A 64 -4.79 -8.31 -37.06
CA GLN A 64 -4.78 -6.84 -37.09
C GLN A 64 -5.70 -6.21 -36.03
N GLN A 65 -6.86 -6.81 -35.81
CA GLN A 65 -7.77 -6.35 -34.75
C GLN A 65 -7.17 -6.54 -33.36
N LEU A 66 -6.51 -7.69 -33.13
CA LEU A 66 -5.80 -7.98 -31.88
C LEU A 66 -4.67 -6.98 -31.62
N GLU A 67 -3.87 -6.69 -32.65
CA GLU A 67 -2.80 -5.69 -32.59
C GLU A 67 -3.33 -4.30 -32.23
N GLN A 68 -4.37 -3.83 -32.92
CA GLN A 68 -5.01 -2.54 -32.63
C GLN A 68 -5.58 -2.48 -31.21
N GLN A 69 -6.18 -3.57 -30.73
CA GLN A 69 -6.71 -3.66 -29.38
C GLN A 69 -5.60 -3.54 -28.33
N LEU A 70 -4.47 -4.23 -28.54
CA LEU A 70 -3.31 -4.17 -27.66
C LEU A 70 -2.66 -2.78 -27.67
N GLU A 71 -2.47 -2.18 -28.84
CA GLU A 71 -1.90 -0.85 -28.99
C GLU A 71 -2.74 0.22 -28.28
N SER A 72 -4.05 0.22 -28.53
CA SER A 72 -4.99 1.14 -27.88
C SER A 72 -4.98 0.96 -26.36
N SER A 73 -5.07 -0.28 -25.88
CA SER A 73 -5.05 -0.59 -24.45
C SER A 73 -3.73 -0.15 -23.78
N LEU A 74 -2.60 -0.38 -24.44
CA LEU A 74 -1.28 0.06 -23.97
C LEU A 74 -1.18 1.58 -23.90
N LYS A 75 -1.69 2.29 -24.91
CA LYS A 75 -1.77 3.75 -24.92
C LYS A 75 -2.60 4.26 -23.74
N HIS A 76 -3.77 3.67 -23.50
CA HIS A 76 -4.62 4.02 -22.36
C HIS A 76 -3.92 3.78 -21.01
N ILE A 77 -3.26 2.63 -20.83
CA ILE A 77 -2.51 2.32 -19.60
C ILE A 77 -1.40 3.35 -19.37
N ARG A 78 -0.60 3.66 -20.41
CA ARG A 78 0.48 4.66 -20.31
C ARG A 78 -0.07 6.05 -19.97
N SER A 79 -1.13 6.46 -20.64
CA SER A 79 -1.80 7.74 -20.36
C SER A 79 -2.29 7.81 -18.91
N ARG A 80 -2.93 6.74 -18.41
CA ARG A 80 -3.43 6.70 -17.04
C ARG A 80 -2.29 6.73 -16.02
N LYS A 81 -1.22 5.97 -16.25
CA LYS A 81 0.00 5.99 -15.40
C LYS A 81 0.61 7.39 -15.35
N SER A 82 0.74 8.04 -16.52
CA SER A 82 1.28 9.40 -16.60
C SER A 82 0.40 10.40 -15.84
N GLN A 83 -0.93 10.30 -15.98
CA GLN A 83 -1.86 11.17 -15.27
C GLN A 83 -1.71 11.03 -13.75
N ILE A 84 -1.71 9.79 -13.23
CA ILE A 84 -1.57 9.52 -11.80
C ILE A 84 -0.24 10.08 -11.27
N LEU A 85 0.85 9.93 -12.03
CA LEU A 85 2.15 10.46 -11.64
C LEU A 85 2.16 12.00 -11.60
N LEU A 86 1.58 12.66 -12.59
CA LEU A 86 1.48 14.12 -12.64
C LEU A 86 0.61 14.66 -11.51
N ASP A 87 -0.49 13.98 -11.19
CA ASP A 87 -1.37 14.33 -10.07
C ASP A 87 -0.58 14.23 -8.76
N SER A 88 0.14 13.13 -8.53
CA SER A 88 0.99 12.94 -7.34
C SER A 88 2.08 14.01 -7.21
N ILE A 89 2.77 14.35 -8.30
CA ILE A 89 3.77 15.43 -8.30
C ILE A 89 3.12 16.76 -7.92
N SER A 90 1.94 17.05 -8.47
CA SER A 90 1.22 18.30 -8.19
C SER A 90 0.78 18.39 -6.74
N GLU A 91 0.30 17.28 -6.17
CA GLU A 91 -0.04 17.20 -4.75
C GLU A 91 1.17 17.41 -3.85
N LEU A 92 2.30 16.78 -4.16
CA LEU A 92 3.54 16.94 -3.40
C LEU A 92 4.06 18.38 -3.46
N LYS A 93 4.06 19.01 -4.64
CA LYS A 93 4.44 20.43 -4.79
C LYS A 93 3.54 21.37 -3.98
N ARG A 94 2.24 21.09 -3.92
CA ARG A 94 1.30 21.86 -3.09
C ARG A 94 1.63 21.71 -1.60
N LYS A 95 1.94 20.50 -1.15
CA LYS A 95 2.35 20.24 0.25
C LYS A 95 3.68 20.92 0.58
N GLU A 96 4.66 20.82 -0.31
CA GLU A 96 5.96 21.50 -0.18
C GLU A 96 5.77 23.01 0.01
N LYS A 97 4.97 23.65 -0.86
CA LYS A 97 4.70 25.09 -0.78
C LYS A 97 4.03 25.47 0.55
N SER A 98 3.00 24.72 0.96
CA SER A 98 2.32 24.96 2.23
C SER A 98 3.26 24.82 3.43
N LEU A 99 4.09 23.78 3.46
CA LEU A 99 5.09 23.60 4.52
C LEU A 99 6.12 24.72 4.53
N GLN A 100 6.57 25.16 3.36
CA GLN A 100 7.50 26.27 3.23
C GLN A 100 6.90 27.58 3.77
N GLU A 101 5.61 27.83 3.51
CA GLU A 101 4.89 28.98 4.06
C GLU A 101 4.77 28.90 5.58
N HIS A 102 4.43 27.74 6.14
CA HIS A 102 4.38 27.52 7.59
C HIS A 102 5.75 27.71 8.26
N ASN A 103 6.82 27.15 7.68
CA ASN A 103 8.17 27.31 8.21
C ASN A 103 8.61 28.78 8.21
N LYS A 104 8.35 29.53 7.12
CA LYS A 104 8.65 30.96 7.06
C LYS A 104 7.88 31.76 8.12
N ALA A 105 6.63 31.40 8.38
CA ALA A 105 5.83 32.05 9.42
C ALA A 105 6.42 31.79 10.82
N LEU A 106 6.82 30.54 11.11
CA LEU A 106 7.46 30.16 12.38
C LEU A 106 8.83 30.83 12.57
N GLU A 107 9.66 30.90 11.53
CA GLU A 107 10.94 31.61 11.55
C GLU A 107 10.74 33.10 11.90
N LYS A 108 9.71 33.72 11.32
CA LYS A 108 9.37 35.12 11.63
C LYS A 108 8.93 35.27 13.09
N GLU A 109 8.07 34.38 13.59
CA GLU A 109 7.61 34.42 14.98
C GLU A 109 8.77 34.21 15.97
N LEU A 110 9.69 33.30 15.67
CA LEU A 110 10.91 33.09 16.46
C LEU A 110 11.79 34.35 16.48
N MET A 111 11.96 35.01 15.33
CA MET A 111 12.73 36.26 15.25
C MET A 111 12.08 37.38 16.07
N GLU A 112 10.75 37.50 16.01
CA GLU A 112 9.99 38.48 16.79
C GLU A 112 10.10 38.21 18.30
N LYS A 113 9.95 36.95 18.73
CA LYS A 113 10.14 36.54 20.14
C LYS A 113 11.56 36.78 20.64
N GLN A 114 12.58 36.48 19.82
CA GLN A 114 13.98 36.72 20.17
C GLN A 114 14.26 38.23 20.35
N LYS A 115 13.71 39.06 19.46
CA LYS A 115 13.82 40.53 19.58
C LYS A 115 13.13 41.05 20.84
N ALA A 116 11.92 40.55 21.14
CA ALA A 116 11.19 40.93 22.35
C ALA A 116 11.98 40.56 23.62
N LEU A 117 12.54 39.35 23.68
CA LEU A 117 13.37 38.91 24.81
C LEU A 117 14.63 39.77 24.99
N THR A 118 15.32 40.08 23.89
CA THR A 118 16.52 40.94 23.93
C THR A 118 16.16 42.36 24.39
N GLN A 119 15.02 42.89 23.95
CA GLN A 119 14.53 44.21 24.38
C GLN A 119 14.12 44.22 25.86
N GLN A 120 13.50 43.14 26.35
CA GLN A 120 13.20 42.98 27.78
C GLN A 120 14.48 42.96 28.63
N GLN A 121 15.49 42.17 28.24
CA GLN A 121 16.78 42.12 28.94
C GLN A 121 17.48 43.49 28.97
N HIS A 122 17.35 44.27 27.90
CA HIS A 122 17.90 45.62 27.85
C HIS A 122 17.17 46.59 28.80
N TRP A 123 15.84 46.54 28.85
CA TRP A 123 15.04 47.34 29.78
C TRP A 123 15.36 47.00 31.25
N GLU A 124 15.48 45.72 31.59
CA GLU A 124 15.83 45.26 32.94
C GLU A 124 17.22 45.75 33.40
N GLN A 125 18.18 45.88 32.49
CA GLN A 125 19.51 46.45 32.78
C GLN A 125 19.48 47.97 33.03
N GLN A 126 18.51 48.70 32.46
CA GLN A 126 18.42 50.15 32.57
C GLN A 126 17.62 50.61 33.80
N THR A 127 16.75 49.77 34.35
CA THR A 127 15.94 50.06 35.55
C THR A 127 16.59 49.69 36.89
N GLN A 128 17.81 49.13 36.91
CA GLN A 128 18.53 48.85 38.16
C GLN A 128 19.14 50.15 38.72
N PRO A 129 18.96 50.47 40.02
CA PRO A 129 19.57 51.65 40.63
C PRO A 129 21.10 51.49 40.69
N PRO A 130 21.90 52.58 40.62
CA PRO A 130 23.34 52.48 40.76
C PRO A 130 23.66 52.18 42.24
N THR A 131 23.83 50.90 42.57
CA THR A 131 24.39 50.52 43.87
C THR A 131 25.90 50.32 43.70
N ASN A 132 26.66 51.28 44.23
CA ASN A 132 28.09 51.15 44.45
C ASN A 132 28.32 49.99 45.44
N SER A 133 28.57 48.79 44.94
CA SER A 133 29.17 47.72 45.74
C SER A 133 29.73 46.62 44.84
N SER A 134 31.06 46.47 44.89
CA SER A 134 31.85 45.40 44.32
C SER A 134 31.30 44.01 44.66
N SER A 135 30.99 43.19 43.65
CA SER A 135 31.44 41.79 43.51
C SER A 135 30.85 41.13 42.25
N PRO A 136 31.64 40.48 41.38
CA PRO A 136 31.13 39.68 40.27
C PRO A 136 31.11 38.21 40.68
N LEU A 137 29.96 37.55 40.69
CA LEU A 137 29.89 36.08 40.60
C LEU A 137 28.42 35.63 40.49
N SER A 138 28.01 35.29 39.27
CA SER A 138 26.91 34.37 39.00
C SER A 138 27.06 33.82 37.57
N PHE A 139 28.21 33.19 37.31
CA PHE A 139 28.30 32.13 36.31
C PHE A 139 28.07 30.83 37.07
N LEU A 140 26.82 30.36 37.12
CA LEU A 140 26.54 28.98 37.48
C LEU A 140 25.52 28.44 36.49
N LEU A 141 26.04 27.61 35.59
CA LEU A 141 25.27 26.66 34.80
C LEU A 141 24.82 25.53 35.76
N PRO A 142 23.55 25.12 35.72
CA PRO A 142 23.23 23.72 35.98
C PRO A 142 22.84 23.01 34.69
N THR A 143 23.59 21.95 34.42
CA THR A 143 23.24 20.78 33.63
C THR A 143 21.82 20.31 33.88
N ASP A 144 21.04 20.05 32.83
CA ASP A 144 20.05 18.98 32.86
C ASP A 144 19.90 18.32 31.49
N SER A 145 19.86 16.99 31.56
CA SER A 145 19.91 15.99 30.52
C SER A 145 18.83 16.13 29.43
N LEU A 146 19.21 15.94 28.17
CA LEU A 146 18.26 15.64 27.09
C LEU A 146 17.66 14.23 27.33
N PRO A 147 16.32 14.07 27.44
CA PRO A 147 15.71 12.76 27.30
C PRO A 147 15.76 12.38 25.82
N THR A 148 16.54 11.35 25.47
CA THR A 148 16.45 10.68 24.18
C THR A 148 15.04 10.10 24.05
N LEU A 149 14.24 10.69 23.16
CA LEU A 149 12.90 10.21 22.82
C LEU A 149 13.05 8.85 22.10
N ASN A 150 12.95 7.76 22.83
CA ASN A 150 12.84 6.42 22.26
C ASN A 150 11.37 6.25 21.82
N ILE A 151 11.06 6.68 20.59
CA ILE A 151 9.74 6.45 19.99
C ILE A 151 9.60 4.96 19.71
N GLY A 152 8.62 4.35 20.39
CA GLY A 152 8.36 2.93 20.39
C GLY A 152 8.08 2.36 19.01
N THR A 153 8.73 1.23 18.73
CA THR A 153 8.25 0.24 17.76
C THR A 153 6.95 -0.36 18.28
N TYR A 154 5.85 -0.03 17.62
CA TYR A 154 4.58 -0.73 17.76
C TYR A 154 4.79 -2.21 17.44
N GLN A 155 4.44 -3.07 18.39
CA GLN A 155 4.16 -4.47 18.13
C GLN A 155 2.88 -4.53 17.30
N ALA A 156 2.94 -5.20 16.15
CA ALA A 156 1.77 -5.68 15.45
C ALA A 156 1.89 -7.19 15.33
N THR A 157 1.02 -7.85 16.08
CA THR A 157 0.71 -9.28 16.08
C THR A 157 0.49 -9.80 14.65
N GLY A 158 1.14 -10.92 14.33
CA GLY A 158 0.98 -11.64 13.07
C GLY A 158 1.47 -13.07 13.21
N THR A 159 0.53 -13.94 13.52
CA THR A 159 0.60 -15.41 13.57
C THR A 159 1.19 -16.06 12.30
N GLY A 160 1.99 -17.12 12.48
CA GLY A 160 2.17 -18.19 11.46
C GLY A 160 3.62 -18.64 11.21
N ALA A 161 3.98 -19.78 11.84
CA ALA A 161 4.88 -20.86 11.39
C ALA A 161 6.07 -20.54 10.44
N GLU A 162 7.30 -20.79 10.90
CA GLU A 162 8.08 -22.01 10.60
C GLU A 162 9.51 -21.85 11.14
N GLU A 163 9.99 -22.89 11.83
CA GLU A 163 11.33 -23.03 12.37
C GLU A 163 12.35 -23.25 11.24
N VAL A 164 13.42 -22.45 11.18
CA VAL A 164 14.75 -22.93 10.75
C VAL A 164 15.84 -22.17 11.52
N GLU A 165 16.69 -22.95 12.17
CA GLU A 165 17.81 -22.57 13.02
C GLU A 165 19.08 -22.25 12.20
N GLY A 166 19.87 -21.26 12.65
CA GLY A 166 21.33 -21.24 12.48
C GLY A 166 21.94 -20.29 11.45
N ILE A 167 22.53 -19.16 11.92
CA ILE A 167 23.97 -18.81 11.84
C ILE A 167 24.20 -17.42 12.47
N ALA A 168 25.35 -17.29 13.13
CA ALA A 168 25.75 -16.28 14.10
C ALA A 168 26.07 -14.87 13.55
N GLN A 169 25.99 -13.91 14.50
CA GLN A 169 27.02 -12.91 14.86
C GLN A 169 26.59 -11.43 14.74
N PRO A 170 26.83 -10.59 15.78
CA PRO A 170 26.28 -9.25 15.85
C PRO A 170 27.26 -8.25 15.22
N GLN A 171 26.82 -7.56 14.17
CA GLN A 171 27.49 -6.34 13.74
C GLN A 171 26.46 -5.23 13.58
N ALA A 172 26.53 -4.30 14.52
CA ALA A 172 26.00 -2.96 14.39
C ALA A 172 26.48 -2.37 13.05
N ARG A 173 25.60 -2.37 12.06
CA ARG A 173 25.75 -1.56 10.86
C ARG A 173 24.55 -0.64 10.79
N MET A 174 24.82 0.57 11.25
CA MET A 174 24.04 1.78 11.04
C MET A 174 23.50 1.80 9.60
N GLY A 175 22.21 2.00 9.50
CA GLY A 175 21.39 1.65 8.35
C GLY A 175 21.72 2.41 7.07
N LEU A 176 21.66 1.67 5.96
CA LEU A 176 21.27 2.16 4.65
C LEU A 176 20.45 1.05 3.98
N PRO A 177 19.26 1.36 3.43
CA PRO A 177 18.41 0.35 2.81
C PRO A 177 19.03 -0.25 1.52
N PRO A 178 18.68 -1.50 1.16
CA PRO A 178 19.36 -2.27 0.09
C PRO A 178 19.36 -1.64 -1.31
N TRP A 179 18.45 -0.71 -1.61
CA TRP A 179 18.39 0.00 -2.90
C TRP A 179 19.52 1.01 -3.08
N MET A 180 20.21 1.38 -2.00
CA MET A 180 21.19 2.48 -1.98
C MET A 180 22.65 2.00 -2.06
N VAL A 181 22.88 0.68 -2.15
CA VAL A 181 24.22 0.06 -2.17
C VAL A 181 24.65 -0.32 -3.59
N ARG A 182 23.87 0.00 -4.63
CA ARG A 182 24.11 -0.46 -6.01
C ARG A 182 25.06 0.39 -6.85
N HIS A 183 25.85 1.29 -6.26
CA HIS A 183 26.71 2.20 -7.03
C HIS A 183 28.19 2.15 -6.64
N LEU A 184 28.62 1.23 -5.78
CA LEU A 184 29.97 1.25 -5.20
C LEU A 184 30.76 -0.06 -5.37
N ASN A 185 30.41 -0.91 -6.34
CA ASN A 185 31.29 -1.97 -6.81
C ASN A 185 31.31 -1.95 -8.35
N GLY A 186 32.29 -1.24 -8.89
CA GLY A 186 32.89 -1.53 -10.19
C GLY A 186 34.16 -2.32 -9.98
#